data_AF-A0A7S1AFQ8-F1
#
_entry.id   AF-A0A7S1AFQ8-F1
#
_cell.length_a   1.000
_cell.length_b   1.000
_cell.length_c   1.000
_cell.angle_alpha   90.00
_cell.angle_beta   90.00
_cell.angle_gamma   90.00
#
_symmetry.space_group_name_H-M   'P 1'
#
loop_
_entity.id
_entity.type
_entity.pdbx_description
1 polymer ?
#
loop_
_entity_poly.entity_id
_entity_poly.type
_entity_poly.pdbx_seq_one_letter_code
_entity_poly.pdbx_strand_id
1 'polypeptide(L)'
;HNLAPVSCRCFCCVSTRMSDAGRPVELEGGLSKGGLYAPVNNEDSEFQAPAVEGRPWIAVKALVFLTCCTALALLLKQSWSGDVSHDDTRGINILGIAAKKLEPSASFKELLAGVPSSSCPRNTFALEWGSTGVKVYPAHHWLPGTVDVVLDDDHDVKLAVPHSTKAMIELLNELQSKLSGGKHVGGISFSTAGFRIDPDLEKLWTPLRKWNEAFHLFRNCTSTDHAGCHTLPGSVEARHEMTSMRLAALVEDEKFPLPVGMASCGGASIQVGIVGGDDSLMEACVDSMGSLSAKHDRSRARERAEVGSVFFSWLADHNEAPTSASESADYLVGGIQEMRAQFDTWLSLKGETSNPCISSVVNHNFTTGGVCDLYVTSGTSSRSKSRCLVDFLGNYITRIPGSSHASRKACNVSVSAFLGEDKMLRSWRHSDACKALAQSAKSWGFVTSFGREAQLGYHVDGQLWSEIEEAHVSAAAQSIADSAEAIQAGAFGSALSSVMLMEFLRQLGLAGSAQVKSMDAKVAVGELESWNMALGWMDC
;
A
#
# COMPACT_ATOMS: atom_id res chain seq x y z
N HIS A 1 -3.77 -23.87 -46.88
CA HIS A 1 -2.56 -24.30 -46.15
C HIS A 1 -2.69 -23.84 -44.71
N ASN A 2 -2.97 -24.78 -43.80
CA ASN A 2 -3.01 -24.57 -42.35
C ASN A 2 -1.59 -24.65 -41.77
N LEU A 3 -1.31 -23.92 -40.69
CA LEU A 3 -0.98 -24.50 -39.38
C LEU A 3 -0.91 -23.40 -38.30
N ALA A 4 -1.52 -23.74 -37.15
CA ALA A 4 -1.57 -23.00 -35.88
C ALA A 4 -0.70 -23.76 -34.83
N PRO A 5 -0.56 -23.26 -33.58
CA PRO A 5 0.53 -23.58 -32.65
C PRO A 5 0.33 -24.85 -31.80
N VAL A 6 1.42 -25.32 -31.19
CA VAL A 6 1.51 -26.55 -30.37
C VAL A 6 1.33 -26.24 -28.88
N SER A 7 0.37 -26.92 -28.25
CA SER A 7 0.17 -27.04 -26.79
C SER A 7 0.60 -28.42 -26.29
N CYS A 8 1.23 -28.53 -25.12
CA CYS A 8 1.45 -29.81 -24.43
C CYS A 8 0.16 -30.28 -23.72
N ARG A 9 -0.29 -31.49 -24.08
CA ARG A 9 -1.40 -32.24 -23.45
C ARG A 9 -0.86 -33.48 -22.73
N CYS A 10 -1.38 -33.78 -21.55
CA CYS A 10 -1.46 -35.14 -21.03
C CYS A 10 -2.87 -35.69 -21.22
N PHE A 11 -2.94 -36.88 -21.81
CA PHE A 11 -4.13 -37.60 -22.27
C PHE A 11 -4.75 -38.46 -21.15
N CYS A 12 -6.07 -38.65 -21.21
CA CYS A 12 -6.68 -40.00 -21.30
C CYS A 12 -8.21 -39.87 -21.48
N CYS A 13 -8.68 -40.04 -22.73
CA CYS A 13 -10.07 -40.31 -23.06
C CYS A 13 -10.22 -41.81 -23.39
N VAL A 14 -11.28 -42.45 -22.89
CA VAL A 14 -11.87 -43.65 -23.51
C VAL A 14 -13.19 -43.20 -24.15
N SER A 15 -13.29 -43.39 -25.45
CA SER A 15 -14.38 -42.95 -26.34
C SER A 15 -15.24 -44.14 -26.75
N THR A 16 -16.55 -43.96 -26.77
CA THR A 16 -17.45 -44.64 -27.73
C THR A 16 -18.47 -43.62 -28.23
N ARG A 17 -18.30 -43.20 -29.49
CA ARG A 17 -19.23 -42.39 -30.29
C ARG A 17 -20.21 -43.29 -31.05
N MET A 18 -21.46 -42.86 -31.11
CA MET A 18 -22.39 -42.92 -32.25
C MET A 18 -23.28 -41.67 -32.07
N SER A 19 -23.68 -40.84 -33.03
CA SER A 19 -23.67 -40.82 -34.49
C SER A 19 -24.36 -39.49 -34.88
N ASP A 20 -23.90 -38.79 -35.93
CA ASP A 20 -24.67 -37.69 -36.56
C ASP A 20 -25.51 -38.25 -37.71
N ALA A 21 -26.82 -37.97 -37.74
CA ALA A 21 -27.61 -37.87 -38.98
C ALA A 21 -29.01 -37.25 -38.72
N GLY A 22 -29.35 -36.19 -39.46
CA GLY A 22 -30.72 -35.90 -39.92
C GLY A 22 -31.59 -34.95 -39.07
N ARG A 23 -31.87 -33.75 -39.61
CA ARG A 23 -33.04 -32.88 -39.30
C ARG A 23 -34.38 -33.58 -39.68
N PRO A 24 -35.58 -32.96 -39.51
CA PRO A 24 -36.11 -31.98 -38.53
C PRO A 24 -37.48 -32.47 -37.93
N VAL A 25 -38.23 -31.55 -37.28
CA VAL A 25 -39.72 -31.47 -37.17
C VAL A 25 -40.29 -31.70 -35.77
N GLU A 26 -40.97 -30.64 -35.27
CA GLU A 26 -42.26 -30.54 -34.51
C GLU A 26 -42.64 -31.61 -33.47
N LEU A 27 -43.46 -31.40 -32.45
CA LEU A 27 -44.31 -30.34 -31.88
C LEU A 27 -44.74 -30.90 -30.51
N GLU A 28 -45.26 -30.03 -29.64
CA GLU A 28 -46.24 -30.33 -28.58
C GLU A 28 -45.80 -31.27 -27.44
N GLY A 29 -45.81 -30.80 -26.20
CA GLY A 29 -47.02 -30.72 -25.40
C GLY A 29 -46.75 -31.57 -24.15
N GLY A 30 -46.70 -31.00 -22.96
CA GLY A 30 -47.91 -30.77 -22.20
C GLY A 30 -47.88 -31.68 -20.97
N LEU A 31 -47.77 -31.04 -19.80
CA LEU A 31 -48.57 -31.31 -18.60
C LEU A 31 -48.74 -32.79 -18.17
N SER A 32 -48.21 -33.14 -17.00
CA SER A 32 -48.97 -33.07 -15.73
C SER A 32 -48.67 -34.18 -14.71
N LYS A 33 -48.56 -33.71 -13.46
CA LYS A 33 -49.20 -34.18 -12.22
C LYS A 33 -48.78 -35.51 -11.55
N GLY A 34 -48.51 -35.32 -10.25
CA GLY A 34 -48.93 -36.19 -9.13
C GLY A 34 -47.94 -37.32 -8.84
N GLY A 35 -47.50 -37.62 -7.63
CA GLY A 35 -47.99 -37.39 -6.26
C GLY A 35 -47.47 -38.61 -5.47
N LEU A 36 -46.59 -38.41 -4.48
CA LEU A 36 -46.84 -38.49 -3.03
C LEU A 36 -47.01 -39.92 -2.43
N TYR A 37 -46.17 -40.13 -1.40
CA TYR A 37 -46.19 -41.09 -0.28
C TYR A 37 -45.45 -42.46 -0.37
N ALA A 38 -44.53 -42.59 0.59
CA ALA A 38 -43.75 -43.76 1.07
C ALA A 38 -44.66 -44.76 1.85
N PRO A 39 -44.18 -45.73 2.70
CA PRO A 39 -42.81 -46.20 3.05
C PRO A 39 -42.69 -47.75 3.27
N VAL A 40 -41.57 -48.19 3.89
CA VAL A 40 -41.38 -49.35 4.82
C VAL A 40 -40.55 -50.57 4.33
N ASN A 41 -39.29 -50.57 4.78
CA ASN A 41 -38.49 -51.58 5.51
C ASN A 41 -38.66 -53.12 5.36
N ASN A 42 -37.45 -53.73 5.36
CA ASN A 42 -36.95 -54.94 6.06
C ASN A 42 -36.72 -56.26 5.29
N GLU A 43 -35.42 -56.61 5.27
CA GLU A 43 -34.77 -57.89 5.59
C GLU A 43 -34.81 -59.07 4.59
N ASP A 44 -33.65 -59.29 3.96
CA ASP A 44 -32.85 -60.52 3.81
C ASP A 44 -33.52 -61.90 3.66
N SER A 45 -33.23 -62.58 2.54
CA SER A 45 -32.45 -63.83 2.52
C SER A 45 -32.21 -64.40 1.10
N GLU A 46 -30.92 -64.58 0.79
CA GLU A 46 -30.29 -65.70 0.08
C GLU A 46 -30.45 -65.95 -1.45
N PHE A 47 -29.25 -65.98 -2.06
CA PHE A 47 -28.77 -66.88 -3.13
C PHE A 47 -29.32 -66.74 -4.56
N GLN A 48 -28.51 -66.13 -5.44
CA GLN A 48 -27.64 -66.87 -6.35
C GLN A 48 -26.70 -65.91 -7.09
N ALA A 49 -25.39 -66.08 -6.87
CA ALA A 49 -24.37 -65.45 -7.69
C ALA A 49 -24.21 -66.23 -9.00
N PRO A 50 -24.26 -65.59 -10.19
CA PRO A 50 -23.49 -66.06 -11.32
C PRO A 50 -22.06 -65.51 -11.19
N ALA A 51 -21.09 -66.42 -11.21
CA ALA A 51 -19.70 -66.08 -11.39
C ALA A 51 -19.55 -65.22 -12.65
N VAL A 52 -19.09 -63.97 -12.48
CA VAL A 52 -18.51 -63.20 -13.58
C VAL A 52 -17.07 -62.92 -13.20
N GLU A 53 -16.22 -63.68 -13.85
CA GLU A 53 -14.79 -63.51 -13.89
C GLU A 53 -14.41 -62.05 -14.15
N GLY A 54 -13.46 -61.57 -13.35
CA GLY A 54 -12.45 -60.60 -13.75
C GLY A 54 -12.94 -59.20 -14.12
N ARG A 55 -13.03 -58.29 -13.13
CA ARG A 55 -12.70 -56.87 -13.36
C ARG A 55 -11.99 -56.27 -12.14
N PRO A 56 -10.64 -56.22 -12.10
CA PRO A 56 -9.88 -55.58 -11.02
C PRO A 56 -10.12 -54.06 -10.92
N TRP A 57 -10.81 -53.47 -11.89
CA TRP A 57 -10.99 -52.03 -12.02
C TRP A 57 -12.03 -51.42 -11.07
N ILE A 58 -13.00 -52.19 -10.57
CA ILE A 58 -14.01 -51.67 -9.62
C ILE A 58 -13.42 -51.61 -8.20
N ALA A 59 -12.65 -52.63 -7.80
CA ALA A 59 -11.90 -52.63 -6.55
C ALA A 59 -10.83 -51.53 -6.53
N VAL A 60 -10.15 -51.27 -7.66
CA VAL A 60 -9.18 -50.17 -7.78
C VAL A 60 -9.87 -48.81 -7.70
N LYS A 61 -11.05 -48.61 -8.31
CA LYS A 61 -11.79 -47.34 -8.20
C LYS A 61 -12.31 -47.09 -6.79
N ALA A 62 -12.82 -48.11 -6.11
CA ALA A 62 -13.25 -48.02 -4.72
C ALA A 62 -12.06 -47.74 -3.78
N LEU A 63 -10.91 -48.39 -4.01
CA LEU A 63 -9.69 -48.16 -3.26
C LEU A 63 -9.16 -46.74 -3.50
N VAL A 64 -9.11 -46.25 -4.74
CA VAL A 64 -8.69 -44.87 -5.05
C VAL A 64 -9.61 -43.85 -4.39
N PHE A 65 -10.93 -44.06 -4.44
CA PHE A 65 -11.90 -43.16 -3.82
C PHE A 65 -11.75 -43.13 -2.29
N LEU A 66 -11.62 -44.29 -1.64
CA LEU A 66 -11.38 -44.38 -0.19
C LEU A 66 -10.03 -43.79 0.21
N THR A 67 -8.98 -43.99 -0.59
CA THR A 67 -7.64 -43.45 -0.33
C THR A 67 -7.63 -41.92 -0.51
N CYS A 68 -8.34 -41.38 -1.49
CA CYS A 68 -8.51 -39.94 -1.66
C CYS A 68 -9.31 -39.31 -0.52
N CYS A 69 -10.41 -39.95 -0.08
CA CYS A 69 -11.20 -39.44 1.04
C CYS A 69 -10.45 -39.52 2.38
N THR A 70 -9.67 -40.58 2.63
CA THR A 70 -8.83 -40.68 3.84
C THR A 70 -7.62 -39.75 3.80
N ALA A 71 -7.00 -39.53 2.62
CA ALA A 71 -5.94 -38.53 2.46
C ALA A 71 -6.47 -37.11 2.68
N LEU A 72 -7.67 -36.80 2.18
CA LEU A 72 -8.32 -35.50 2.41
C LEU A 72 -8.71 -35.32 3.89
N ALA A 73 -9.21 -36.36 4.54
CA ALA A 73 -9.51 -36.34 5.97
C ALA A 73 -8.23 -36.23 6.84
N LEU A 74 -7.11 -36.84 6.44
CA LEU A 74 -5.82 -36.70 7.11
C LEU A 74 -5.19 -35.31 6.90
N LEU A 75 -5.33 -34.72 5.71
CA LEU A 75 -4.93 -33.34 5.43
C LEU A 75 -5.75 -32.32 6.24
N LEU A 76 -7.06 -32.55 6.37
CA LEU A 76 -7.95 -31.72 7.20
C LEU A 76 -7.73 -31.91 8.71
N LYS A 77 -7.26 -33.08 9.15
CA LYS A 77 -6.93 -33.33 10.56
C LYS A 77 -5.53 -32.80 10.92
N GLN A 78 -4.57 -32.84 9.99
CA GLN A 78 -3.27 -32.19 10.15
C GLN A 78 -3.35 -30.66 10.16
N SER A 79 -4.39 -30.04 9.57
CA SER A 79 -4.61 -28.59 9.69
C SER A 79 -5.20 -28.16 11.05
N TRP A 80 -5.64 -29.11 11.89
CA TRP A 80 -6.30 -28.82 13.17
C TRP A 80 -5.51 -29.30 14.41
N SER A 81 -4.41 -30.05 14.25
CA SER A 81 -3.63 -30.56 15.39
C SER A 81 -2.12 -30.28 15.31
N GLY A 82 -1.70 -29.31 14.50
CA GLY A 82 -0.35 -28.76 14.59
C GLY A 82 -0.39 -27.50 15.43
N ASP A 83 0.33 -27.48 16.56
CA ASP A 83 0.92 -26.24 17.06
C ASP A 83 1.74 -25.67 15.90
N VAL A 84 1.16 -24.71 15.18
CA VAL A 84 1.79 -24.08 14.02
C VAL A 84 2.90 -23.18 14.57
N SER A 85 4.11 -23.73 14.72
CA SER A 85 5.31 -22.92 14.52
C SER A 85 5.26 -22.46 13.07
N HIS A 86 4.84 -21.20 12.86
CA HIS A 86 4.81 -20.56 11.56
C HIS A 86 6.22 -20.59 10.97
N ASP A 87 6.42 -21.48 10.01
CA ASP A 87 7.69 -21.75 9.35
C ASP A 87 8.07 -20.57 8.42
N ASP A 88 9.33 -20.16 8.51
CA ASP A 88 9.93 -18.86 8.16
C ASP A 88 10.16 -18.63 6.65
N THR A 89 9.35 -19.19 5.74
CA THR A 89 9.72 -19.23 4.30
C THR A 89 8.66 -18.79 3.29
N ARG A 90 7.64 -18.02 3.68
CA ARG A 90 6.67 -17.40 2.73
C ARG A 90 6.52 -15.88 2.80
N GLY A 91 7.53 -15.18 3.30
CA GLY A 91 7.56 -13.71 3.37
C GLY A 91 8.77 -13.09 2.67
N ILE A 92 9.06 -13.49 1.43
CA ILE A 92 10.05 -12.79 0.59
C ILE A 92 9.27 -11.89 -0.36
N ASN A 93 8.85 -10.73 0.15
CA ASN A 93 8.92 -9.46 -0.56
C ASN A 93 8.16 -8.38 0.19
N ILE A 94 8.87 -7.26 0.37
CA ILE A 94 8.33 -5.94 0.67
C ILE A 94 7.70 -5.85 2.07
N LEU A 95 8.49 -5.48 3.08
CA LEU A 95 8.17 -4.35 3.95
C LEU A 95 9.28 -4.08 4.98
N GLY A 96 9.56 -2.79 5.18
CA GLY A 96 10.29 -2.32 6.34
C GLY A 96 9.54 -2.61 7.64
N ILE A 97 10.33 -3.09 8.61
CA ILE A 97 10.22 -2.98 10.08
C ILE A 97 10.23 -4.38 10.76
N ALA A 98 11.43 -4.84 11.16
CA ALA A 98 11.67 -5.65 12.38
C ALA A 98 13.14 -6.11 12.64
N ALA A 99 14.18 -5.50 12.07
CA ALA A 99 15.55 -5.92 12.43
C ALA A 99 16.08 -5.22 13.69
N LYS A 100 15.42 -5.42 14.85
CA LYS A 100 16.17 -5.44 16.12
C LYS A 100 16.53 -6.85 16.58
N LYS A 101 16.10 -7.89 15.85
CA LYS A 101 16.70 -9.25 15.90
C LYS A 101 16.26 -10.25 14.82
N LEU A 102 15.85 -9.78 13.65
CA LEU A 102 15.65 -10.63 12.47
C LEU A 102 16.48 -10.02 11.34
N GLU A 103 17.67 -10.58 11.11
CA GLU A 103 18.31 -10.43 9.81
C GLU A 103 17.34 -11.04 8.78
N PRO A 104 17.01 -10.34 7.66
CA PRO A 104 16.23 -10.97 6.61
C PRO A 104 17.00 -12.21 6.14
N SER A 105 16.30 -13.30 5.86
CA SER A 105 16.91 -14.52 5.28
C SER A 105 17.57 -14.28 3.91
N ALA A 106 17.38 -13.09 3.31
CA ALA A 106 18.05 -12.64 2.10
C ALA A 106 18.99 -11.46 2.37
N SER A 107 20.25 -11.60 1.95
CA SER A 107 21.26 -10.54 1.94
C SER A 107 20.88 -9.39 0.98
N PHE A 108 21.40 -8.17 1.20
CA PHE A 108 21.20 -7.07 0.24
C PHE A 108 21.65 -7.42 -1.18
N LYS A 109 22.66 -8.29 -1.30
CA LYS A 109 23.13 -8.83 -2.57
C LYS A 109 22.05 -9.62 -3.31
N GLU A 110 21.27 -10.43 -2.60
CA GLU A 110 20.15 -11.17 -3.20
C GLU A 110 19.00 -10.23 -3.56
N LEU A 111 18.70 -9.27 -2.69
CA LEU A 111 17.63 -8.28 -2.91
C LEU A 111 17.94 -7.34 -4.09
N LEU A 112 19.22 -7.04 -4.33
CA LEU A 112 19.70 -6.19 -5.43
C LEU A 112 20.23 -7.00 -6.62
N ALA A 113 19.99 -8.31 -6.66
CA ALA A 113 20.46 -9.15 -7.76
C ALA A 113 19.86 -8.72 -9.11
N GLY A 114 18.60 -8.26 -9.11
CA GLY A 114 17.90 -7.74 -10.28
C GLY A 114 18.30 -6.33 -10.72
N VAL A 115 19.04 -5.57 -9.89
CA VAL A 115 19.51 -4.23 -10.25
C VAL A 115 20.70 -4.34 -11.21
N PRO A 116 20.63 -3.77 -12.43
CA PRO A 116 21.70 -3.89 -13.42
C PRO A 116 22.96 -3.16 -12.97
N SER A 117 24.12 -3.65 -13.42
CA SER A 117 25.38 -2.93 -13.31
C SER A 117 25.58 -1.99 -14.49
N SER A 118 26.30 -0.89 -14.30
CA SER A 118 26.65 0.04 -15.36
C SER A 118 28.12 0.45 -15.35
N SER A 119 28.69 0.64 -16.54
CA SER A 119 30.03 1.24 -16.75
C SER A 119 29.97 2.67 -17.29
N CYS A 120 28.78 3.17 -17.64
CA CYS A 120 28.58 4.48 -18.23
C CYS A 120 28.79 5.58 -17.16
N PRO A 121 29.74 6.52 -17.31
CA PRO A 121 30.03 7.50 -16.26
C PRO A 121 28.87 8.45 -15.92
N ARG A 122 27.85 8.52 -16.79
CA ARG A 122 26.64 9.34 -16.59
C ARG A 122 25.58 8.67 -15.73
N ASN A 123 25.78 7.41 -15.38
CA ASN A 123 24.86 6.60 -14.59
C ASN A 123 25.22 6.69 -13.10
N THR A 124 24.22 6.66 -12.23
CA THR A 124 24.34 6.56 -10.77
C THR A 124 23.02 6.10 -10.13
N PHE A 125 22.86 6.17 -8.81
CA PHE A 125 21.62 5.79 -8.14
C PHE A 125 20.93 6.98 -7.48
N ALA A 126 19.59 6.94 -7.44
CA ALA A 126 18.79 7.77 -6.54
C ALA A 126 18.18 6.88 -5.44
N LEU A 127 18.24 7.33 -4.19
CA LEU A 127 17.65 6.61 -3.05
C LEU A 127 16.56 7.46 -2.41
N GLU A 128 15.35 6.91 -2.30
CA GLU A 128 14.22 7.49 -1.57
C GLU A 128 14.00 6.70 -0.28
N TRP A 129 14.29 7.33 0.86
CA TRP A 129 14.12 6.72 2.18
C TRP A 129 12.75 7.08 2.77
N GLY A 130 11.76 6.22 2.58
CA GLY A 130 10.41 6.38 3.11
C GLY A 130 10.19 5.67 4.45
N SER A 131 9.05 5.93 5.11
CA SER A 131 8.71 5.27 6.38
C SER A 131 8.49 3.76 6.27
N THR A 132 8.18 3.27 5.07
CA THR A 132 7.87 1.84 4.82
C THR A 132 8.97 1.09 4.08
N GLY A 133 10.07 1.77 3.73
CA GLY A 133 11.15 1.17 2.95
C GLY A 133 12.04 2.20 2.25
N VAL A 134 13.15 1.71 1.71
CA VAL A 134 14.04 2.46 0.82
C VAL A 134 13.76 2.01 -0.61
N LYS A 135 13.44 2.95 -1.48
CA LYS A 135 13.37 2.68 -2.92
C LYS A 135 14.69 3.07 -3.56
N VAL A 136 15.23 2.17 -4.36
CA VAL A 136 16.47 2.35 -5.11
C VAL A 136 16.09 2.49 -6.58
N TYR A 137 16.58 3.56 -7.18
CA TYR A 137 16.35 3.89 -8.59
C TYR A 137 17.68 3.94 -9.33
N PRO A 138 17.84 3.18 -10.43
CA PRO A 138 18.78 3.54 -11.48
C PRO A 138 18.48 4.96 -11.96
N ALA A 139 19.53 5.77 -12.13
CA ALA A 139 19.38 7.14 -12.57
C ALA A 139 20.56 7.58 -13.43
N HIS A 140 20.35 8.59 -14.25
CA HIS A 140 21.41 9.15 -15.07
C HIS A 140 21.33 10.67 -15.12
N HIS A 141 22.47 11.32 -15.38
CA HIS A 141 22.52 12.75 -15.65
C HIS A 141 22.09 13.02 -17.09
N TRP A 142 21.10 13.88 -17.30
CA TRP A 142 20.66 14.31 -18.65
C TRP A 142 21.21 15.69 -19.01
N LEU A 143 21.25 16.01 -20.30
CA LEU A 143 21.65 17.35 -20.77
C LEU A 143 20.38 18.19 -20.94
N PRO A 144 20.35 19.45 -20.46
CA PRO A 144 19.20 20.33 -20.65
C PRO A 144 18.74 20.34 -22.12
N GLY A 145 17.46 20.00 -22.36
CA GLY A 145 16.85 19.93 -23.69
C GLY A 145 16.78 18.55 -24.36
N THR A 146 17.30 17.47 -23.77
CA THR A 146 17.25 16.09 -24.33
C THR A 146 16.27 15.18 -23.59
N VAL A 147 15.06 15.65 -23.32
CA VAL A 147 14.11 14.95 -22.44
C VAL A 147 13.41 13.81 -23.18
N ASP A 148 13.80 12.57 -22.89
CA ASP A 148 12.86 11.44 -22.86
C ASP A 148 12.64 11.13 -21.38
N VAL A 149 11.60 11.70 -20.74
CA VAL A 149 11.24 11.31 -19.37
C VAL A 149 10.69 9.89 -19.45
N VAL A 150 11.53 8.92 -19.11
CA VAL A 150 11.08 7.55 -18.89
C VAL A 150 10.57 7.48 -17.45
N LEU A 151 9.24 7.45 -17.29
CA LEU A 151 8.59 7.30 -15.98
C LEU A 151 8.58 5.87 -15.48
N ASP A 152 8.84 4.92 -16.37
CA ASP A 152 8.77 3.49 -16.13
C ASP A 152 10.15 2.84 -16.29
N ASP A 153 10.73 2.40 -15.18
CA ASP A 153 11.92 1.56 -15.19
C ASP A 153 11.59 0.31 -14.38
N ASP A 154 11.60 -0.84 -15.04
CA ASP A 154 11.34 -2.19 -14.51
C ASP A 154 12.37 -2.64 -13.45
N HIS A 155 13.25 -1.75 -13.03
CA HIS A 155 14.42 -2.04 -12.21
C HIS A 155 14.47 -1.26 -10.90
N ASP A 156 13.43 -0.49 -10.56
CA ASP A 156 13.32 0.05 -9.20
C ASP A 156 13.09 -1.07 -8.17
N VAL A 157 13.78 -0.97 -7.04
CA VAL A 157 13.68 -1.99 -5.98
C VAL A 157 13.30 -1.31 -4.67
N LYS A 158 12.27 -1.84 -4.01
CA LYS A 158 11.88 -1.42 -2.68
C LYS A 158 12.36 -2.43 -1.63
N LEU A 159 13.11 -1.93 -0.66
CA LEU A 159 13.70 -2.69 0.44
C LEU A 159 13.20 -2.19 1.79
N ALA A 160 13.37 -3.00 2.83
CA ALA A 160 13.18 -2.53 4.21
C ALA A 160 14.18 -1.41 4.56
N VAL A 161 13.77 -0.45 5.40
CA VAL A 161 14.67 0.60 5.89
C VAL A 161 15.75 -0.02 6.79
N PRO A 162 17.05 0.16 6.50
CA PRO A 162 18.09 -0.28 7.42
C PRO A 162 18.13 0.67 8.63
N HIS A 163 17.81 0.15 9.82
CA HIS A 163 17.83 0.91 11.08
C HIS A 163 19.19 0.91 11.79
N SER A 164 20.24 0.40 11.16
CA SER A 164 21.60 0.41 11.71
C SER A 164 22.61 0.92 10.70
N THR A 165 23.62 1.62 11.19
CA THR A 165 24.75 2.09 10.38
C THR A 165 25.41 0.96 9.59
N LYS A 166 25.53 -0.23 10.18
CA LYS A 166 26.11 -1.40 9.53
C LYS A 166 25.30 -1.83 8.31
N ALA A 167 24.00 -2.07 8.48
CA ALA A 167 23.12 -2.48 7.40
C ALA A 167 23.01 -1.41 6.30
N MET A 168 22.98 -0.13 6.68
CA MET A 168 23.00 0.98 5.74
C MET A 168 24.28 0.98 4.90
N ILE A 169 25.46 0.83 5.51
CA ILE A 169 26.74 0.77 4.78
C ILE A 169 26.81 -0.47 3.87
N GLU A 170 26.28 -1.61 4.30
CA GLU A 170 26.21 -2.82 3.46
C GLU A 170 25.37 -2.60 2.21
N LEU A 171 24.20 -1.97 2.35
CA LEU A 171 23.36 -1.56 1.21
C LEU A 171 24.12 -0.63 0.25
N LEU A 172 24.75 0.42 0.79
CA LEU A 172 25.48 1.41 -0.01
C LEU A 172 26.70 0.81 -0.74
N ASN A 173 27.42 -0.12 -0.11
CA ASN A 173 28.52 -0.84 -0.74
C ASN A 173 28.03 -1.74 -1.88
N GLU A 174 26.91 -2.44 -1.70
CA GLU A 174 26.33 -3.28 -2.76
C GLU A 174 25.94 -2.42 -3.97
N LEU A 175 25.30 -1.28 -3.75
CA LEU A 175 24.95 -0.33 -4.83
C LEU A 175 26.20 0.23 -5.52
N GLN A 176 27.21 0.65 -4.75
CA GLN A 176 28.47 1.14 -5.31
C GLN A 176 29.15 0.09 -6.21
N SER A 177 29.08 -1.19 -5.83
CA SER A 177 29.67 -2.29 -6.60
C SER A 177 29.03 -2.52 -7.98
N LYS A 178 27.80 -2.02 -8.18
CA LYS A 178 27.11 -2.05 -9.48
C LYS A 178 27.66 -1.03 -10.47
N LEU A 179 28.42 -0.05 -10.02
CA LEU A 179 29.02 1.00 -10.85
C LEU A 179 30.50 0.68 -11.13
N SER A 180 30.83 0.47 -12.41
CA SER A 180 32.18 0.12 -12.88
C SER A 180 32.71 1.19 -13.87
N GLY A 181 33.95 1.07 -14.36
CA GLY A 181 34.42 1.92 -15.47
C GLY A 181 34.92 3.33 -15.11
N GLY A 182 35.03 3.69 -13.82
CA GLY A 182 35.65 4.94 -13.38
C GLY A 182 34.75 5.82 -12.50
N LYS A 183 34.94 7.14 -12.57
CA LYS A 183 34.18 8.12 -11.76
C LYS A 183 32.83 8.42 -12.43
N HIS A 184 31.75 8.16 -11.69
CA HIS A 184 30.37 8.43 -12.08
C HIS A 184 29.93 9.85 -11.70
N VAL A 185 28.84 10.36 -12.30
CA VAL A 185 28.29 11.73 -12.10
C VAL A 185 27.80 12.03 -10.68
N GLY A 186 27.61 11.00 -9.84
CA GLY A 186 27.12 11.13 -8.47
C GLY A 186 25.61 11.42 -8.42
N GLY A 187 24.87 10.55 -7.76
CA GLY A 187 23.42 10.63 -7.62
C GLY A 187 22.97 11.42 -6.41
N ILE A 188 21.79 11.10 -5.90
CA ILE A 188 21.18 11.76 -4.74
C ILE A 188 20.53 10.73 -3.82
N SER A 189 20.40 11.08 -2.54
CA SER A 189 19.80 10.20 -1.54
C SER A 189 18.96 11.03 -0.59
N PHE A 190 17.64 11.01 -0.72
CA PHE A 190 16.75 11.86 0.06
C PHE A 190 15.73 11.04 0.85
N SER A 191 15.29 11.53 1.99
CA SER A 191 14.28 10.88 2.81
C SER A 191 12.98 11.67 2.87
N THR A 192 11.90 11.01 3.28
CA THR A 192 10.57 11.63 3.45
C THR A 192 10.08 11.51 4.90
N ALA A 193 8.78 11.28 5.11
CA ALA A 193 8.10 11.33 6.40
C ALA A 193 8.75 10.49 7.51
N GLY A 194 9.32 9.33 7.20
CA GLY A 194 9.93 8.46 8.21
C GLY A 194 11.07 9.14 8.97
N PHE A 195 11.94 9.88 8.27
CA PHE A 195 13.05 10.61 8.89
C PHE A 195 12.60 11.90 9.58
N ARG A 196 11.44 12.45 9.18
CA ARG A 196 10.84 13.61 9.86
C ARG A 196 10.31 13.28 11.25
N ILE A 197 9.87 12.03 11.49
CA ILE A 197 9.27 11.60 12.76
C ILE A 197 10.15 10.67 13.60
N ASP A 198 11.17 10.03 13.01
CA ASP A 198 12.09 9.13 13.73
C ASP A 198 13.49 9.76 13.86
N PRO A 199 13.86 10.25 15.07
CA PRO A 199 15.17 10.83 15.32
C PRO A 199 16.35 9.84 15.17
N ASP A 200 16.11 8.54 15.29
CA ASP A 200 17.16 7.53 15.12
C ASP A 200 17.46 7.30 13.63
N LEU A 201 16.46 7.39 12.76
CA LEU A 201 16.66 7.40 11.31
C LEU A 201 17.39 8.68 10.85
N GLU A 202 17.02 9.85 11.38
CA GLU A 202 17.68 11.12 11.02
C GLU A 202 19.19 11.10 11.34
N LYS A 203 19.61 10.39 12.40
CA LYS A 203 21.03 10.22 12.74
C LYS A 203 21.82 9.44 11.68
N LEU A 204 21.18 8.67 10.79
CA LEU A 204 21.84 7.91 9.72
C LEU A 204 22.46 8.81 8.65
N TRP A 205 22.04 10.06 8.52
CA TRP A 205 22.65 10.98 7.56
C TRP A 205 24.14 11.21 7.79
N THR A 206 24.55 11.30 9.06
CA THR A 206 25.95 11.55 9.42
C THR A 206 26.88 10.41 8.93
N PRO A 207 26.64 9.14 9.27
CA PRO A 207 27.46 8.06 8.75
C PRO A 207 27.32 7.87 7.24
N LEU A 208 26.15 8.14 6.62
CA LEU A 208 25.97 8.09 5.17
C LEU A 208 26.88 9.11 4.47
N ARG A 209 26.87 10.36 4.94
CA ARG A 209 27.74 11.44 4.42
C ARG A 209 29.22 11.10 4.54
N LYS A 210 29.63 10.58 5.70
CA LYS A 210 31.01 10.15 5.94
C LYS A 210 31.43 9.00 5.02
N TRP A 211 30.55 8.04 4.79
CA TRP A 211 30.79 6.97 3.82
C TRP A 211 30.92 7.57 2.41
N ASN A 212 30.00 8.43 2.02
CA ASN A 212 29.94 8.99 0.68
C ASN A 212 31.14 9.88 0.31
N GLU A 213 31.82 10.50 1.28
CA GLU A 213 33.09 11.22 1.05
C GLU A 213 34.19 10.34 0.44
N ALA A 214 34.18 9.02 0.70
CA ALA A 214 35.16 8.09 0.14
C ALA A 214 34.72 7.49 -1.20
N PHE A 215 33.43 7.29 -1.40
CA PHE A 215 32.89 6.54 -2.54
C PHE A 215 32.26 7.41 -3.63
N HIS A 216 31.88 8.65 -3.29
CA HIS A 216 31.27 9.63 -4.20
C HIS A 216 30.07 9.09 -4.98
N LEU A 217 29.27 8.22 -4.35
CA LEU A 217 28.07 7.67 -4.95
C LEU A 217 27.02 8.76 -5.18
N PHE A 218 26.92 9.69 -4.23
CA PHE A 218 26.02 10.84 -4.27
C PHE A 218 26.82 12.14 -4.38
N ARG A 219 26.36 13.07 -5.20
CA ARG A 219 26.97 14.41 -5.28
C ARG A 219 26.48 15.28 -4.12
N ASN A 220 27.22 16.32 -3.77
CA ASN A 220 26.85 17.29 -2.73
C ASN A 220 26.35 16.65 -1.42
N CYS A 221 26.94 15.51 -1.07
CA CYS A 221 26.58 14.71 0.09
C CYS A 221 27.85 14.37 0.87
N THR A 222 28.29 15.30 1.69
CA THR A 222 29.49 15.24 2.51
C THR A 222 29.17 15.67 3.93
N SER A 223 30.14 15.65 4.84
CA SER A 223 29.96 16.18 6.19
C SER A 223 29.60 17.67 6.21
N THR A 224 29.93 18.43 5.15
CA THR A 224 29.76 19.89 5.08
C THR A 224 28.74 20.36 4.03
N ASP A 225 28.45 19.55 3.02
CA ASP A 225 27.43 19.81 2.00
C ASP A 225 26.38 18.71 2.05
N HIS A 226 25.14 19.08 2.35
CA HIS A 226 24.05 18.13 2.58
C HIS A 226 23.02 18.13 1.45
N ALA A 227 23.20 18.96 0.42
CA ALA A 227 22.18 19.17 -0.60
C ALA A 227 21.80 17.86 -1.31
N GLY A 228 22.75 16.99 -1.64
CA GLY A 228 22.46 15.71 -2.28
C GLY A 228 22.11 14.58 -1.31
N CYS A 229 22.12 14.83 0.01
CA CYS A 229 21.56 13.89 0.98
C CYS A 229 20.90 14.51 2.21
N HIS A 230 19.58 14.62 2.12
CA HIS A 230 18.77 15.41 3.03
C HIS A 230 17.36 14.81 3.21
N THR A 231 16.67 15.27 4.24
CA THR A 231 15.25 14.96 4.46
C THR A 231 14.40 16.03 3.77
N LEU A 232 13.52 15.61 2.85
CA LEU A 232 12.60 16.52 2.17
C LEU A 232 11.53 17.02 3.15
N PRO A 233 11.20 18.32 3.13
CA PRO A 233 9.98 18.80 3.76
C PRO A 233 8.73 18.24 3.07
N GLY A 234 7.62 18.11 3.80
CA GLY A 234 6.41 17.46 3.27
C GLY A 234 5.73 18.21 2.13
N SER A 235 5.79 19.54 2.12
CA SER A 235 5.27 20.36 1.00
C SER A 235 6.12 20.21 -0.27
N VAL A 236 7.43 20.04 -0.11
CA VAL A 236 8.37 19.78 -1.22
C VAL A 236 8.14 18.38 -1.78
N GLU A 237 7.92 17.39 -0.91
CA GLU A 237 7.48 16.05 -1.30
C GLU A 237 6.17 16.11 -2.12
N ALA A 238 5.17 16.86 -1.64
CA ALA A 238 3.90 17.04 -2.35
C ALA A 238 4.07 17.69 -3.73
N ARG A 239 4.97 18.67 -3.85
CA ARG A 239 5.29 19.27 -5.15
C ARG A 239 5.91 18.25 -6.09
N HIS A 240 6.91 17.49 -5.63
CA HIS A 240 7.59 16.52 -6.48
C HIS A 240 6.65 15.40 -6.94
N GLU A 241 5.73 14.94 -6.07
CA GLU A 241 4.65 14.03 -6.48
C GLU A 241 3.71 14.66 -7.50
N MET A 242 3.31 15.92 -7.32
CA MET A 242 2.44 16.62 -8.28
C MET A 242 3.11 16.77 -9.65
N THR A 243 4.40 17.12 -9.68
CA THR A 243 5.18 17.18 -10.92
C THR A 243 5.21 15.82 -11.60
N SER A 244 5.55 14.76 -10.85
CA SER A 244 5.56 13.39 -11.39
C SER A 244 4.19 12.95 -11.91
N MET A 245 3.11 13.25 -11.19
CA MET A 245 1.74 12.91 -11.59
C MET A 245 1.35 13.61 -12.90
N ARG A 246 1.69 14.89 -13.04
CA ARG A 246 1.40 15.66 -14.27
C ARG A 246 2.21 15.15 -15.45
N LEU A 247 3.47 14.75 -15.23
CA LEU A 247 4.28 14.11 -16.26
C LEU A 247 3.67 12.76 -16.69
N ALA A 248 3.22 11.93 -15.74
CA ALA A 248 2.54 10.66 -16.03
C ALA A 248 1.29 10.86 -16.89
N ALA A 249 0.44 11.82 -16.53
CA ALA A 249 -0.74 12.15 -17.32
C ALA A 249 -0.38 12.57 -18.76
N LEU A 250 0.67 13.37 -18.95
CA LEU A 250 1.11 13.78 -20.29
C LEU A 250 1.57 12.58 -21.13
N VAL A 251 2.22 11.59 -20.52
CA VAL A 251 2.66 10.36 -21.21
C VAL A 251 1.46 9.49 -21.61
N GLU A 252 0.39 9.49 -20.82
CA GLU A 252 -0.85 8.76 -21.13
C GLU A 252 -1.78 9.49 -22.14
N ASP A 253 -1.32 10.61 -22.74
CA ASP A 253 -2.13 11.55 -23.53
C ASP A 253 -3.38 12.04 -22.79
N GLU A 254 -3.29 12.07 -21.46
CA GLU A 254 -4.32 12.59 -20.60
C GLU A 254 -4.09 14.06 -20.29
N LYS A 255 -5.17 14.84 -20.37
CA LYS A 255 -5.14 16.25 -20.03
C LYS A 255 -5.91 16.44 -18.74
N PHE A 256 -5.18 16.63 -17.64
CA PHE A 256 -5.78 17.17 -16.42
C PHE A 256 -6.15 18.63 -16.65
N PRO A 257 -7.45 18.97 -16.74
CA PRO A 257 -7.84 20.36 -16.91
C PRO A 257 -7.48 21.15 -15.67
N LEU A 258 -6.85 22.32 -15.85
CA LEU A 258 -6.63 23.24 -14.74
C LEU A 258 -7.97 23.90 -14.30
N PRO A 259 -8.16 24.12 -12.99
CA PRO A 259 -7.28 23.70 -11.88
C PRO A 259 -7.34 22.19 -11.61
N VAL A 260 -6.21 21.59 -11.23
CA VAL A 260 -6.10 20.16 -10.85
C VAL A 260 -5.59 20.02 -9.41
N GLY A 261 -6.17 19.07 -8.68
CA GLY A 261 -5.73 18.67 -7.35
C GLY A 261 -4.97 17.33 -7.37
N MET A 262 -4.19 17.10 -6.32
CA MET A 262 -3.56 15.82 -6.01
C MET A 262 -3.78 15.51 -4.54
N ALA A 263 -4.05 14.24 -4.23
CA ALA A 263 -3.95 13.70 -2.88
C ALA A 263 -3.10 12.42 -2.90
N SER A 264 -2.04 12.38 -2.08
CA SER A 264 -1.18 11.19 -1.88
C SER A 264 -1.21 10.80 -0.41
N CYS A 265 -1.27 9.51 -0.10
CA CYS A 265 -1.24 8.99 1.26
C CYS A 265 -0.17 7.90 1.39
N GLY A 266 0.97 8.29 1.95
CA GLY A 266 2.06 7.38 2.28
C GLY A 266 1.83 6.62 3.58
N GLY A 267 2.90 6.04 4.12
CA GLY A 267 2.85 5.33 5.41
C GLY A 267 2.73 6.27 6.61
N ALA A 268 3.39 7.43 6.56
CA ALA A 268 3.47 8.38 7.69
C ALA A 268 2.94 9.80 7.41
N SER A 269 2.85 10.23 6.15
CA SER A 269 2.28 11.53 5.77
C SER A 269 1.21 11.42 4.70
N ILE A 270 0.39 12.47 4.60
CA ILE A 270 -0.47 12.76 3.46
C ILE A 270 0.02 14.04 2.80
N GLN A 271 -0.03 14.09 1.48
CA GLN A 271 0.30 15.25 0.66
C GLN A 271 -0.95 15.69 -0.12
N VAL A 272 -1.17 17.00 -0.18
CA VAL A 272 -2.20 17.62 -1.03
C VAL A 272 -1.55 18.73 -1.85
N GLY A 273 -1.81 18.75 -3.15
CA GLY A 273 -1.33 19.80 -4.05
C GLY A 273 -2.47 20.32 -4.93
N ILE A 274 -2.49 21.62 -5.21
CA ILE A 274 -3.44 22.22 -6.16
C ILE A 274 -2.68 23.15 -7.09
N VAL A 275 -2.89 22.99 -8.41
CA VAL A 275 -2.25 23.79 -9.46
C VAL A 275 -3.30 24.40 -10.38
N GLY A 276 -3.12 25.67 -10.76
CA GLY A 276 -3.96 26.43 -11.69
C GLY A 276 -5.18 27.12 -11.09
N GLY A 277 -5.25 27.25 -9.75
CA GLY A 277 -6.32 27.96 -9.04
C GLY A 277 -6.07 29.47 -8.86
N ASP A 278 -6.98 30.14 -8.14
CA ASP A 278 -6.85 31.57 -7.81
C ASP A 278 -5.78 31.80 -6.73
N ASP A 279 -4.75 32.58 -7.06
CA ASP A 279 -3.63 32.89 -6.17
C ASP A 279 -4.11 33.50 -4.84
N SER A 280 -5.13 34.37 -4.86
CA SER A 280 -5.67 35.00 -3.64
C SER A 280 -6.30 33.99 -2.69
N LEU A 281 -6.98 32.97 -3.23
CA LEU A 281 -7.51 31.86 -2.45
C LEU A 281 -6.38 30.98 -1.90
N MET A 282 -5.31 30.78 -2.67
CA MET A 282 -4.13 30.06 -2.19
C MET A 282 -3.46 30.80 -1.03
N GLU A 283 -3.23 32.11 -1.13
CA GLU A 283 -2.64 32.88 -0.02
C GLU A 283 -3.52 32.81 1.23
N ALA A 284 -4.82 33.08 1.08
CA ALA A 284 -5.76 33.06 2.19
C ALA A 284 -5.89 31.67 2.82
N CYS A 285 -5.80 30.60 2.03
CA CYS A 285 -5.79 29.23 2.55
C CYS A 285 -4.52 28.94 3.36
N VAL A 286 -3.33 29.29 2.83
CA VAL A 286 -2.06 29.15 3.56
C VAL A 286 -2.08 29.95 4.87
N ASP A 287 -2.56 31.18 4.84
CA ASP A 287 -2.69 32.02 6.04
C ASP A 287 -3.66 31.41 7.06
N SER A 288 -4.75 30.78 6.58
CA SER A 288 -5.72 30.08 7.42
C SER A 288 -5.15 28.84 8.11
N MET A 289 -4.10 28.21 7.55
CA MET A 289 -3.43 27.08 8.22
C MET A 289 -2.72 27.55 9.50
N GLY A 290 -2.33 28.83 9.57
CA GLY A 290 -1.80 29.46 10.78
C GLY A 290 -0.45 28.91 11.24
N SER A 291 -0.12 29.18 12.51
CA SER A 291 1.12 28.69 13.14
C SER A 291 0.93 27.27 13.69
N LEU A 292 1.13 26.29 12.83
CA LEU A 292 1.19 24.88 13.21
C LEU A 292 2.52 24.56 13.92
N SER A 293 2.55 23.48 14.69
CA SER A 293 3.76 23.02 15.38
C SER A 293 4.93 22.84 14.40
N ALA A 294 6.07 23.44 14.72
CA ALA A 294 7.28 23.40 13.91
C ALA A 294 8.16 22.16 14.17
N LYS A 295 7.71 21.22 15.02
CA LYS A 295 8.56 20.18 15.62
C LYS A 295 9.17 19.21 14.60
N HIS A 296 8.35 18.68 13.69
CA HIS A 296 8.77 17.64 12.73
C HIS A 296 8.82 18.10 11.27
N ASP A 297 8.04 19.11 10.93
CA ASP A 297 8.08 19.74 9.61
C ASP A 297 7.69 21.22 9.75
N ARG A 298 8.58 22.13 9.38
CA ARG A 298 8.33 23.59 9.50
C ARG A 298 7.57 24.16 8.31
N SER A 299 7.54 23.45 7.19
CA SER A 299 7.10 23.98 5.88
C SER A 299 5.84 23.26 5.36
N ARG A 300 5.06 22.67 6.25
CA ARG A 300 3.89 21.81 5.97
C ARG A 300 2.87 22.40 5.00
N ALA A 301 2.67 23.72 5.02
CA ALA A 301 1.66 24.40 4.21
C ALA A 301 2.27 25.34 3.17
N ARG A 302 3.59 25.25 2.93
CA ARG A 302 4.32 26.31 2.25
C ARG A 302 5.43 25.80 1.35
N GLU A 303 5.02 25.53 0.12
CA GLU A 303 5.86 25.83 -1.03
C GLU A 303 5.00 26.51 -2.10
N ARG A 304 5.37 27.74 -2.49
CA ARG A 304 4.96 28.32 -3.77
C ARG A 304 6.15 28.15 -4.70
N ALA A 305 6.31 26.96 -5.24
CA ALA A 305 7.39 26.74 -6.20
C ALA A 305 7.10 27.44 -7.52
N GLU A 306 5.82 27.63 -7.85
CA GLU A 306 5.35 28.26 -9.08
C GLU A 306 4.12 29.14 -8.79
N VAL A 307 3.96 30.24 -9.54
CA VAL A 307 2.74 31.05 -9.53
C VAL A 307 1.54 30.15 -9.88
N GLY A 308 0.44 30.25 -9.13
CA GLY A 308 -0.72 29.38 -9.32
C GLY A 308 -0.58 27.97 -8.75
N SER A 309 0.26 27.74 -7.73
CA SER A 309 0.36 26.44 -7.05
C SER A 309 0.47 26.56 -5.53
N VAL A 310 -0.08 25.56 -4.82
CA VAL A 310 0.07 25.43 -3.38
C VAL A 310 0.11 23.97 -2.96
N PHE A 311 0.95 23.68 -1.97
CA PHE A 311 1.25 22.32 -1.50
C PHE A 311 1.18 22.24 0.03
N PHE A 312 0.50 21.20 0.51
CA PHE A 312 0.25 20.92 1.91
C PHE A 312 0.68 19.50 2.26
N SER A 313 1.09 19.30 3.51
CA SER A 313 1.44 18.00 4.06
C SER A 313 0.93 17.85 5.49
N TRP A 314 0.22 16.76 5.73
CA TRP A 314 -0.14 16.27 7.06
C TRP A 314 0.85 15.18 7.45
N LEU A 315 1.26 15.19 8.71
CA LEU A 315 2.25 14.27 9.25
C LEU A 315 1.75 13.77 10.59
N ALA A 316 1.56 12.45 10.71
CA ALA A 316 1.22 11.82 11.96
C ALA A 316 2.47 11.18 12.58
N ASP A 317 2.54 11.19 13.91
CA ASP A 317 3.62 10.58 14.67
C ASP A 317 3.03 9.86 15.88
N HIS A 318 2.83 8.55 15.79
CA HIS A 318 2.25 7.72 16.85
C HIS A 318 3.02 7.74 18.18
N ASN A 319 4.25 8.23 18.20
CA ASN A 319 5.01 8.40 19.44
C ASN A 319 4.55 9.63 20.24
N GLU A 320 3.85 10.55 19.60
CA GLU A 320 3.17 11.66 20.26
C GLU A 320 1.74 11.25 20.59
N ALA A 321 1.51 10.85 21.84
CA ALA A 321 0.16 10.54 22.29
C ALA A 321 -0.79 11.71 21.98
N PRO A 322 -2.05 11.45 21.55
CA PRO A 322 -3.14 12.43 21.44
C PRO A 322 -3.49 13.00 22.82
N THR A 323 -2.61 13.80 23.41
CA THR A 323 -2.96 14.50 24.64
C THR A 323 -3.76 15.74 24.26
N SER A 324 -4.67 16.14 25.14
CA SER A 324 -5.40 17.42 25.04
C SER A 324 -4.47 18.65 25.11
N ALA A 325 -3.14 18.46 25.18
CA ALA A 325 -2.17 19.51 24.97
C ALA A 325 -2.25 19.97 23.51
N SER A 326 -2.34 21.29 23.32
CA SER A 326 -2.72 21.83 22.02
C SER A 326 -1.75 21.42 20.90
N GLU A 327 -0.45 21.26 21.15
CA GLU A 327 0.54 21.01 20.09
C GLU A 327 0.51 19.58 19.52
N SER A 328 0.17 18.54 20.31
CA SER A 328 0.15 17.14 19.82
C SER A 328 -1.02 16.85 18.88
N ALA A 329 -2.09 17.66 18.92
CA ALA A 329 -3.24 17.53 18.04
C ALA A 329 -2.94 17.91 16.57
N ASP A 330 -1.77 18.48 16.28
CA ASP A 330 -1.31 18.74 14.90
C ASP A 330 -0.80 17.46 14.19
N TYR A 331 -0.72 16.31 14.89
CA TYR A 331 -0.09 15.07 14.42
C TYR A 331 -1.02 13.85 14.45
N LEU A 332 -2.33 14.06 14.37
CA LEU A 332 -3.30 12.95 14.35
C LEU A 332 -3.51 12.43 12.94
N VAL A 333 -3.60 13.34 11.97
CA VAL A 333 -3.76 13.03 10.55
C VAL A 333 -2.40 12.94 9.87
N GLY A 334 -2.21 11.90 9.08
CA GLY A 334 -1.01 11.67 8.30
C GLY A 334 -1.16 10.41 7.45
N GLY A 335 -0.05 9.73 7.17
CA GLY A 335 -0.06 8.52 6.37
C GLY A 335 -0.78 7.37 7.07
N ILE A 336 -1.18 6.37 6.30
CA ILE A 336 -2.19 5.39 6.74
C ILE A 336 -1.75 4.53 7.93
N GLN A 337 -0.46 4.23 8.09
CA GLN A 337 0.01 3.42 9.22
C GLN A 337 0.05 4.23 10.51
N GLU A 338 0.61 5.43 10.44
CA GLU A 338 0.66 6.38 11.57
C GLU A 338 -0.74 6.77 12.02
N MET A 339 -1.65 7.03 11.08
CA MET A 339 -3.05 7.37 11.38
C MET A 339 -3.78 6.23 12.10
N ARG A 340 -3.54 4.96 11.71
CA ARG A 340 -4.10 3.80 12.41
C ARG A 340 -3.56 3.67 13.84
N ALA A 341 -2.26 3.84 14.03
CA ALA A 341 -1.64 3.78 15.36
C ALA A 341 -2.11 4.92 16.27
N GLN A 342 -2.28 6.13 15.71
CA GLN A 342 -2.87 7.26 16.41
C GLN A 342 -4.33 7.03 16.77
N PHE A 343 -5.12 6.45 15.86
CA PHE A 343 -6.51 6.09 16.13
C PHE A 343 -6.63 5.06 17.26
N ASP A 344 -5.76 4.06 17.32
CA ASP A 344 -5.74 3.12 18.43
C ASP A 344 -5.38 3.78 19.76
N THR A 345 -4.44 4.73 19.75
CA THR A 345 -4.13 5.50 20.95
C THR A 345 -5.31 6.36 21.37
N TRP A 346 -5.98 7.01 20.42
CA TRP A 346 -7.20 7.79 20.66
C TRP A 346 -8.34 6.92 21.23
N LEU A 347 -8.62 5.75 20.65
CA LEU A 347 -9.61 4.79 21.16
C LEU A 347 -9.31 4.40 22.61
N SER A 348 -8.04 4.07 22.90
CA SER A 348 -7.59 3.72 24.24
C SER A 348 -7.82 4.86 25.24
N LEU A 349 -7.56 6.11 24.84
CA LEU A 349 -7.79 7.30 25.66
C LEU A 349 -9.28 7.59 25.90
N LYS A 350 -10.16 7.23 24.97
CA LYS A 350 -11.61 7.26 25.16
C LYS A 350 -12.14 6.11 26.02
N GLY A 351 -11.28 5.16 26.42
CA GLY A 351 -11.65 4.00 27.22
C GLY A 351 -12.27 2.86 26.40
N GLU A 352 -12.13 2.89 25.08
CA GLU A 352 -12.62 1.83 24.20
C GLU A 352 -11.74 0.57 24.32
N THR A 353 -12.38 -0.58 24.51
CA THR A 353 -11.69 -1.88 24.64
C THR A 353 -11.74 -2.71 23.36
N SER A 354 -12.47 -2.24 22.34
CA SER A 354 -12.59 -2.88 21.03
C SER A 354 -12.56 -1.85 19.90
N ASN A 355 -11.95 -2.21 18.78
CA ASN A 355 -11.90 -1.38 17.59
C ASN A 355 -13.22 -1.57 16.79
N PRO A 356 -14.04 -0.52 16.60
CA PRO A 356 -15.34 -0.64 15.92
C PRO A 356 -15.21 -0.87 14.40
N CYS A 357 -14.01 -0.69 13.85
CA CYS A 357 -13.70 -0.87 12.44
C CYS A 357 -13.17 -2.27 12.09
N ILE A 358 -12.94 -3.13 13.09
CA ILE A 358 -12.31 -4.44 12.92
C ILE A 358 -13.25 -5.50 13.48
N SER A 359 -13.51 -6.57 12.72
CA SER A 359 -14.34 -7.69 13.18
C SER A 359 -13.62 -8.50 14.27
N SER A 360 -14.34 -8.92 15.32
CA SER A 360 -13.73 -9.80 16.34
C SER A 360 -13.27 -11.15 15.81
N VAL A 361 -13.74 -11.58 14.63
CA VAL A 361 -13.37 -12.85 14.00
C VAL A 361 -11.86 -12.92 13.76
N VAL A 362 -11.19 -11.81 13.45
CA VAL A 362 -9.75 -11.79 13.12
C VAL A 362 -8.84 -11.65 14.34
N ASN A 363 -9.40 -11.64 15.56
CA ASN A 363 -8.61 -11.47 16.79
C ASN A 363 -7.58 -12.59 17.02
N HIS A 364 -7.82 -13.79 16.46
CA HIS A 364 -6.89 -14.90 16.56
C HIS A 364 -5.63 -14.71 15.69
N ASN A 365 -5.68 -13.83 14.67
CA ASN A 365 -4.58 -13.53 13.74
C ASN A 365 -3.61 -12.47 14.28
N PHE A 366 -3.84 -11.96 15.48
CA PHE A 366 -2.92 -11.02 16.12
C PHE A 366 -1.55 -11.65 16.30
N THR A 367 -0.53 -11.04 15.73
CA THR A 367 0.85 -11.51 15.73
C THR A 367 1.73 -10.66 16.65
N THR A 368 2.96 -11.08 16.87
CA THR A 368 4.04 -10.28 17.47
C THR A 368 5.14 -10.08 16.44
N GLY A 369 5.90 -9.01 16.55
CA GLY A 369 7.01 -8.75 15.63
C GLY A 369 7.42 -7.29 15.67
N GLY A 370 8.41 -6.92 14.86
CA GLY A 370 8.94 -5.57 14.92
C GLY A 370 7.96 -4.48 14.51
N VAL A 371 7.03 -4.75 13.57
CA VAL A 371 5.92 -3.83 13.25
C VAL A 371 5.08 -3.56 14.50
N CYS A 372 4.73 -4.61 15.25
CA CYS A 372 4.00 -4.46 16.51
C CYS A 372 4.84 -3.77 17.58
N ASP A 373 6.12 -4.07 17.70
CA ASP A 373 7.00 -3.38 18.64
C ASP A 373 7.08 -1.88 18.34
N LEU A 374 7.20 -1.50 17.06
CA LEU A 374 7.25 -0.12 16.62
C LEU A 374 5.98 0.64 17.04
N TYR A 375 4.82 0.20 16.54
CA TYR A 375 3.58 0.96 16.69
C TYR A 375 2.87 0.76 18.04
N VAL A 376 3.22 -0.26 18.82
CA VAL A 376 2.55 -0.54 20.11
C VAL A 376 3.32 -0.02 21.32
N THR A 377 4.66 -0.06 21.30
CA THR A 377 5.46 0.08 22.53
C THR A 377 6.24 1.37 22.69
N SER A 378 6.07 2.35 21.79
CA SER A 378 6.71 3.66 21.89
C SER A 378 8.20 3.55 22.28
N GLY A 379 8.94 2.70 21.57
CA GLY A 379 10.41 2.65 21.62
C GLY A 379 11.12 2.00 22.82
N THR A 380 10.45 1.47 23.84
CA THR A 380 11.18 0.87 25.00
C THR A 380 11.54 -0.62 24.81
N SER A 381 12.80 -0.84 24.41
CA SER A 381 13.68 -2.02 24.57
C SER A 381 13.11 -3.45 24.61
N SER A 382 13.52 -4.21 23.59
CA SER A 382 13.81 -5.66 23.54
C SER A 382 12.80 -6.64 24.16
N ARG A 383 12.13 -7.40 23.28
CA ARG A 383 11.19 -8.50 23.54
C ARG A 383 9.85 -8.05 24.14
N SER A 384 9.19 -7.10 23.47
CA SER A 384 7.80 -6.85 23.77
C SER A 384 6.96 -8.03 23.27
N LYS A 385 6.02 -8.51 24.11
CA LYS A 385 4.98 -9.47 23.72
C LYS A 385 3.79 -8.75 23.06
N SER A 386 3.99 -7.52 22.59
CA SER A 386 2.91 -6.70 22.08
C SER A 386 2.36 -7.33 20.83
N ARG A 387 1.05 -7.58 20.90
CA ARG A 387 0.33 -8.17 19.79
C ARG A 387 -0.33 -7.07 19.01
N CYS A 388 -0.27 -7.18 17.69
CA CYS A 388 -1.01 -6.34 16.78
C CYS A 388 -1.48 -7.16 15.58
N LEU A 389 -2.49 -6.66 14.91
CA LEU A 389 -2.92 -7.14 13.62
C LEU A 389 -2.08 -6.45 12.53
N VAL A 390 -1.57 -7.26 11.62
CA VAL A 390 -0.73 -6.84 10.50
C VAL A 390 -1.33 -7.46 9.25
N ASP A 391 -1.45 -6.70 8.16
CA ASP A 391 -1.95 -7.25 6.90
C ASP A 391 -0.92 -8.14 6.19
N PHE A 392 -1.33 -8.74 5.08
CA PHE A 392 -0.48 -9.63 4.27
C PHE A 392 0.72 -8.93 3.64
N LEU A 393 0.68 -7.60 3.51
CA LEU A 393 1.82 -6.82 3.08
C LEU A 393 2.78 -6.57 4.23
N GLY A 394 2.34 -6.72 5.48
CA GLY A 394 3.12 -6.45 6.69
C GLY A 394 2.82 -5.07 7.30
N ASN A 395 1.78 -4.37 6.84
CA ASN A 395 1.43 -3.05 7.36
C ASN A 395 0.68 -3.18 8.69
N TYR A 396 0.95 -2.25 9.60
CA TYR A 396 0.20 -2.14 10.84
C TYR A 396 -1.29 -1.86 10.58
N ILE A 397 -2.17 -2.65 11.21
CA ILE A 397 -3.63 -2.45 11.17
C ILE A 397 -4.17 -1.92 12.49
N THR A 398 -3.98 -2.66 13.58
CA THR A 398 -4.43 -2.24 14.92
C THR A 398 -3.78 -3.09 16.02
N ARG A 399 -3.64 -2.55 17.23
CA ARG A 399 -3.36 -3.29 18.47
C ARG A 399 -4.60 -3.55 19.32
N ILE A 400 -5.72 -2.93 18.99
CA ILE A 400 -6.97 -3.07 19.75
C ILE A 400 -7.80 -4.22 19.14
N PRO A 401 -8.26 -5.20 19.95
CA PRO A 401 -9.10 -6.29 19.47
C PRO A 401 -10.35 -5.78 18.71
N GLY A 402 -10.74 -6.48 17.66
CA GLY A 402 -11.96 -6.19 16.92
C GLY A 402 -13.23 -6.44 17.74
N SER A 403 -14.30 -5.75 17.35
CA SER A 403 -15.62 -5.81 17.98
C SER A 403 -16.52 -6.88 17.34
N SER A 404 -17.34 -7.54 18.16
CA SER A 404 -18.42 -8.44 17.68
C SER A 404 -19.56 -7.69 16.99
N HIS A 405 -19.60 -6.37 17.14
CA HIS A 405 -20.59 -5.47 16.53
C HIS A 405 -19.93 -4.48 15.55
N ALA A 406 -18.77 -4.84 14.99
CA ALA A 406 -18.07 -4.02 14.02
C ALA A 406 -18.98 -3.68 12.83
N SER A 407 -19.08 -2.40 12.52
CA SER A 407 -19.93 -1.89 11.43
C SER A 407 -19.34 -0.64 10.82
N ARG A 408 -19.59 -0.40 9.54
CA ARG A 408 -19.12 0.81 8.86
C ARG A 408 -19.68 2.06 9.53
N LYS A 409 -20.94 2.02 10.01
CA LYS A 409 -21.53 3.13 10.77
C LYS A 409 -20.76 3.47 12.05
N ALA A 410 -20.46 2.48 12.89
CA ALA A 410 -19.70 2.71 14.13
C ALA A 410 -18.28 3.19 13.82
N CYS A 411 -17.64 2.58 12.81
CA CYS A 411 -16.34 2.99 12.34
C CYS A 411 -16.33 4.46 11.86
N ASN A 412 -17.29 4.86 11.00
CA ASN A 412 -17.42 6.24 10.50
C ASN A 412 -17.56 7.25 11.63
N VAL A 413 -18.37 6.94 12.65
CA VAL A 413 -18.56 7.83 13.81
C VAL A 413 -17.24 8.02 14.56
N SER A 414 -16.54 6.93 14.89
CA SER A 414 -15.28 7.01 15.63
C SER A 414 -14.16 7.67 14.83
N VAL A 415 -14.02 7.34 13.55
CA VAL A 415 -12.99 7.93 12.68
C VAL A 415 -13.28 9.41 12.43
N SER A 416 -14.53 9.82 12.18
CA SER A 416 -14.88 11.23 12.02
C SER A 416 -14.61 12.05 13.28
N ALA A 417 -14.89 11.48 14.47
CA ALA A 417 -14.54 12.11 15.74
C ALA A 417 -13.02 12.26 15.91
N PHE A 418 -12.24 11.21 15.62
CA PHE A 418 -10.79 11.22 15.67
C PHE A 418 -10.18 12.26 14.72
N LEU A 419 -10.52 12.22 13.43
CA LEU A 419 -10.00 13.17 12.44
C LEU A 419 -10.50 14.61 12.71
N GLY A 420 -11.66 14.76 13.35
CA GLY A 420 -12.18 16.06 13.79
C GLY A 420 -11.37 16.72 14.92
N GLU A 421 -10.57 15.94 15.66
CA GLU A 421 -9.65 16.45 16.69
C GLU A 421 -8.38 17.06 16.08
N ASP A 422 -8.01 16.70 14.85
CA ASP A 422 -6.82 17.21 14.15
C ASP A 422 -6.91 18.70 13.87
N LYS A 423 -5.87 19.43 14.26
CA LYS A 423 -5.83 20.89 14.17
C LYS A 423 -5.65 21.40 12.74
N MET A 424 -4.77 20.79 11.94
CA MET A 424 -4.53 21.25 10.57
C MET A 424 -5.75 20.97 9.69
N LEU A 425 -6.35 19.79 9.81
CA LEU A 425 -7.59 19.44 9.12
C LEU A 425 -8.78 20.31 9.60
N ARG A 426 -8.81 20.67 10.89
CA ARG A 426 -9.77 21.64 11.41
C ARG A 426 -9.57 23.02 10.78
N SER A 427 -8.34 23.55 10.74
CA SER A 427 -8.05 24.83 10.11
C SER A 427 -8.47 24.84 8.64
N TRP A 428 -8.21 23.74 7.91
CA TRP A 428 -8.69 23.55 6.54
C TRP A 428 -10.19 23.69 6.41
N ARG A 429 -10.95 22.91 7.17
CA ARG A 429 -12.43 22.92 7.12
C ARG A 429 -13.06 24.27 7.48
N HIS A 430 -12.43 25.02 8.37
CA HIS A 430 -12.93 26.33 8.79
C HIS A 430 -12.49 27.46 7.85
N SER A 431 -11.57 27.20 6.91
CA SER A 431 -11.16 28.16 5.91
C SER A 431 -12.06 28.10 4.67
N ASP A 432 -12.81 29.17 4.42
CA ASP A 432 -13.58 29.30 3.17
C ASP A 432 -12.66 29.31 1.94
N ALA A 433 -11.46 29.87 2.08
CA ALA A 433 -10.46 29.88 1.01
C ALA A 433 -9.97 28.46 0.67
N CYS A 434 -9.64 27.64 1.67
CA CYS A 434 -9.20 26.26 1.41
C CYS A 434 -10.31 25.40 0.79
N LYS A 435 -11.55 25.51 1.28
CA LYS A 435 -12.69 24.81 0.68
C LYS A 435 -12.94 25.26 -0.75
N ALA A 436 -12.97 26.57 -1.01
CA ALA A 436 -13.16 27.12 -2.35
C ALA A 436 -12.04 26.67 -3.29
N LEU A 437 -10.80 26.64 -2.81
CA LEU A 437 -9.66 26.15 -3.58
C LEU A 437 -9.81 24.66 -3.92
N ALA A 438 -10.14 23.81 -2.95
CA ALA A 438 -10.40 22.38 -3.19
C ALA A 438 -11.55 22.14 -4.18
N GLN A 439 -12.62 22.92 -4.06
CA GLN A 439 -13.79 22.87 -4.95
C GLN A 439 -13.51 23.41 -6.35
N SER A 440 -12.49 24.26 -6.51
CA SER A 440 -12.11 24.81 -7.82
C SER A 440 -11.43 23.77 -8.73
N ALA A 441 -10.84 22.73 -8.14
CA ALA A 441 -10.18 21.67 -8.88
C ALA A 441 -11.21 20.81 -9.64
N LYS A 442 -11.07 20.78 -10.97
CA LYS A 442 -11.94 20.04 -11.88
C LYS A 442 -11.64 18.55 -11.90
N SER A 443 -10.40 18.20 -11.58
CA SER A 443 -9.91 16.84 -11.53
C SER A 443 -8.95 16.66 -10.36
N TRP A 444 -8.89 15.43 -9.84
CA TRP A 444 -7.99 15.02 -8.77
C TRP A 444 -7.25 13.75 -9.13
N GLY A 445 -5.92 13.79 -9.05
CA GLY A 445 -5.10 12.59 -9.09
C GLY A 445 -4.91 12.03 -7.68
N PHE A 446 -5.30 10.77 -7.48
CA PHE A 446 -5.14 10.03 -6.24
C PHE A 446 -3.94 9.10 -6.35
N VAL A 447 -2.97 9.31 -5.47
CA VAL A 447 -1.68 8.62 -5.50
C VAL A 447 -1.59 7.69 -4.29
N THR A 448 -0.78 6.64 -4.41
CA THR A 448 -0.47 5.69 -3.33
C THR A 448 -1.72 5.10 -2.67
N SER A 449 -1.95 5.26 -1.36
CA SER A 449 -3.09 4.65 -0.69
C SER A 449 -4.44 5.21 -1.13
N PHE A 450 -4.50 6.45 -1.65
CA PHE A 450 -5.74 6.97 -2.23
C PHE A 450 -6.06 6.36 -3.60
N GLY A 451 -5.05 6.00 -4.40
CA GLY A 451 -5.25 5.38 -5.72
C GLY A 451 -5.61 3.89 -5.65
N ARG A 452 -5.33 3.22 -4.53
CA ARG A 452 -5.50 1.77 -4.39
C ARG A 452 -6.90 1.40 -3.92
N GLU A 453 -7.66 0.71 -4.77
CA GLU A 453 -8.99 0.18 -4.42
C GLU A 453 -8.95 -0.67 -3.13
N ALA A 454 -7.92 -1.50 -2.95
CA ALA A 454 -7.78 -2.33 -1.74
C ALA A 454 -7.67 -1.53 -0.43
N GLN A 455 -7.29 -0.25 -0.50
CA GLN A 455 -7.15 0.63 0.67
C GLN A 455 -8.28 1.67 0.74
N LEU A 456 -8.57 2.38 -0.35
CA LEU A 456 -9.66 3.35 -0.42
C LEU A 456 -11.05 2.66 -0.35
N GLY A 457 -11.14 1.41 -0.82
CA GLY A 457 -12.37 0.62 -0.90
C GLY A 457 -13.15 0.82 -2.19
N TYR A 458 -12.67 1.66 -3.11
CA TYR A 458 -13.33 2.02 -4.36
C TYR A 458 -12.30 2.14 -5.48
N HIS A 459 -12.66 1.64 -6.65
CA HIS A 459 -11.99 2.00 -7.88
C HIS A 459 -12.40 3.43 -8.26
N VAL A 460 -11.44 4.29 -8.60
CA VAL A 460 -11.69 5.72 -8.82
C VAL A 460 -11.54 6.17 -10.27
N ASP A 461 -10.99 5.35 -11.16
CA ASP A 461 -10.60 5.83 -12.49
C ASP A 461 -11.80 6.27 -13.33
N GLY A 462 -11.79 7.57 -13.70
CA GLY A 462 -12.80 8.18 -14.55
C GLY A 462 -14.15 8.45 -13.87
N GLN A 463 -14.24 8.33 -12.54
CA GLN A 463 -15.47 8.55 -11.78
C GLN A 463 -15.59 9.98 -11.28
N LEU A 464 -16.82 10.40 -10.99
CA LEU A 464 -17.06 11.66 -10.28
C LEU A 464 -16.91 11.44 -8.78
N TRP A 465 -16.35 12.44 -8.08
CA TRP A 465 -16.22 12.37 -6.62
C TRP A 465 -17.56 12.12 -5.91
N SER A 466 -18.66 12.71 -6.40
CA SER A 466 -20.00 12.48 -5.83
C SER A 466 -20.44 11.02 -5.92
N GLU A 467 -20.07 10.30 -6.98
CA GLU A 467 -20.43 8.89 -7.16
C GLU A 467 -19.69 8.02 -6.13
N ILE A 468 -18.42 8.31 -5.88
CA ILE A 468 -17.61 7.66 -4.85
C ILE A 468 -18.18 7.95 -3.45
N GLU A 469 -18.53 9.21 -3.16
CA GLU A 469 -19.15 9.58 -1.89
C GLU A 469 -20.49 8.89 -1.66
N GLU A 470 -21.35 8.85 -2.67
CA GLU A 470 -22.65 8.17 -2.61
C GLU A 470 -22.51 6.67 -2.40
N ALA A 471 -21.56 6.02 -3.09
CA ALA A 471 -21.25 4.60 -2.90
C ALA A 471 -20.74 4.32 -1.48
N HIS A 472 -19.91 5.21 -0.93
CA HIS A 472 -19.42 5.09 0.44
C HIS A 472 -20.51 5.29 1.49
N VAL A 473 -21.36 6.30 1.33
CA VAL A 473 -22.51 6.54 2.21
C VAL A 473 -23.50 5.38 2.17
N SER A 474 -23.77 4.84 0.97
CA SER A 474 -24.66 3.69 0.79
C SER A 474 -24.13 2.42 1.45
N ALA A 475 -22.82 2.25 1.51
CA ALA A 475 -22.18 1.14 2.21
C ALA A 475 -22.20 1.29 3.75
N ALA A 476 -22.50 2.46 4.31
CA ALA A 476 -22.39 2.73 5.75
C ALA A 476 -23.28 1.83 6.64
N ALA A 477 -24.39 1.32 6.09
CA ALA A 477 -25.29 0.41 6.80
C ALA A 477 -24.78 -1.04 6.86
N GLN A 478 -23.72 -1.39 6.14
CA GLN A 478 -23.19 -2.75 6.07
C GLN A 478 -22.37 -3.11 7.32
N SER A 479 -22.55 -4.34 7.80
CA SER A 479 -21.68 -4.95 8.82
C SER A 479 -20.27 -5.15 8.24
N ILE A 480 -19.25 -4.98 9.08
CA ILE A 480 -17.87 -5.31 8.69
C ILE A 480 -17.67 -6.79 8.97
N ALA A 481 -17.68 -7.59 7.91
CA ALA A 481 -17.34 -9.00 7.97
C ALA A 481 -16.20 -9.26 6.98
N ASP A 482 -15.03 -9.64 7.51
CA ASP A 482 -13.95 -10.15 6.67
C ASP A 482 -14.36 -11.54 6.17
N SER A 483 -14.35 -11.75 4.85
CA SER A 483 -14.67 -13.07 4.28
C SER A 483 -13.61 -14.09 4.69
N ALA A 484 -13.95 -15.38 4.67
CA ALA A 484 -12.98 -16.43 4.99
C ALA A 484 -11.74 -16.35 4.08
N GLU A 485 -11.94 -16.01 2.81
CA GLU A 485 -10.90 -15.81 1.82
C GLU A 485 -10.03 -14.58 2.15
N ALA A 486 -10.63 -13.46 2.55
CA ALA A 486 -9.89 -12.26 2.94
C ALA A 486 -9.05 -12.51 4.20
N ILE A 487 -9.60 -13.24 5.19
CA ILE A 487 -8.89 -13.63 6.41
C ILE A 487 -7.72 -14.55 6.08
N GLN A 488 -7.95 -15.57 5.24
CA GLN A 488 -6.90 -16.50 4.81
C GLN A 488 -5.80 -15.78 4.00
N ALA A 489 -6.18 -14.79 3.21
CA ALA A 489 -5.25 -13.96 2.45
C ALA A 489 -4.52 -12.91 3.32
N GLY A 490 -4.89 -12.72 4.58
CA GLY A 490 -4.31 -11.70 5.46
C GLY A 490 -4.74 -10.26 5.13
N ALA A 491 -5.82 -10.08 4.37
CA ALA A 491 -6.32 -8.78 3.94
C ALA A 491 -7.20 -8.11 5.01
N PHE A 492 -6.59 -7.75 6.13
CA PHE A 492 -7.29 -7.16 7.27
C PHE A 492 -7.43 -5.64 7.19
N GLY A 493 -8.46 -5.10 7.85
CA GLY A 493 -8.57 -3.66 8.11
C GLY A 493 -8.94 -2.79 6.90
N SER A 494 -9.49 -3.40 5.85
CA SER A 494 -9.98 -2.68 4.66
C SER A 494 -10.99 -1.60 5.02
N ALA A 495 -11.96 -1.90 5.89
CA ALA A 495 -12.95 -0.94 6.35
C ALA A 495 -12.33 0.24 7.12
N LEU A 496 -11.42 -0.03 8.07
CA LEU A 496 -10.71 1.02 8.81
C LEU A 496 -9.98 1.97 7.85
N SER A 497 -9.26 1.40 6.88
CA SER A 497 -8.47 2.15 5.90
C SER A 497 -9.35 3.00 5.00
N SER A 498 -10.38 2.39 4.43
CA SER A 498 -11.35 3.03 3.54
C SER A 498 -12.02 4.20 4.24
N VAL A 499 -12.52 4.00 5.46
CA VAL A 499 -13.20 5.03 6.23
C VAL A 499 -12.27 6.19 6.60
N MET A 500 -11.02 5.91 7.00
CA MET A 500 -10.02 6.94 7.28
C MET A 500 -9.69 7.81 6.08
N LEU A 501 -9.41 7.18 4.92
CA LEU A 501 -9.05 7.88 3.70
C LEU A 501 -10.25 8.68 3.14
N MET A 502 -11.42 8.06 3.09
CA MET A 502 -12.66 8.70 2.63
C MET A 502 -13.05 9.89 3.52
N GLU A 503 -12.96 9.74 4.84
CA GLU A 503 -13.29 10.83 5.76
C GLU A 503 -12.29 11.99 5.63
N PHE A 504 -11.00 11.73 5.44
CA PHE A 504 -10.02 12.79 5.15
C PHE A 504 -10.39 13.56 3.87
N LEU A 505 -10.63 12.87 2.76
CA LEU A 505 -11.01 13.49 1.48
C LEU A 505 -12.32 14.28 1.58
N ARG A 506 -13.32 13.74 2.30
CA ARG A 506 -14.57 14.46 2.58
C ARG A 506 -14.35 15.75 3.37
N GLN A 507 -13.40 15.73 4.32
CA GLN A 507 -13.03 16.92 5.09
C GLN A 507 -12.22 17.94 4.26
N LEU A 508 -11.52 17.51 3.21
CA LEU A 508 -10.92 18.44 2.24
C LEU A 508 -11.98 19.22 1.46
N GLY A 509 -13.13 18.59 1.20
CA GLY A 509 -14.27 19.23 0.55
C GLY A 509 -14.13 19.32 -0.98
N LEU A 510 -13.71 18.22 -1.62
CA LEU A 510 -13.64 18.12 -3.08
C LEU A 510 -15.02 18.42 -3.70
N ALA A 511 -15.04 19.04 -4.87
CA ALA A 511 -16.29 19.25 -5.61
C ALA A 511 -16.86 17.90 -6.07
N GLY A 512 -18.16 17.65 -5.85
CA GLY A 512 -18.80 16.40 -6.28
C GLY A 512 -18.69 16.15 -7.80
N SER A 513 -18.64 17.23 -8.59
CA SER A 513 -18.44 17.18 -10.05
C SER A 513 -17.01 16.95 -10.50
N ALA A 514 -16.04 16.89 -9.57
CA ALA A 514 -14.65 16.70 -9.93
C ALA A 514 -14.41 15.25 -10.38
N GLN A 515 -13.66 15.08 -11.46
CA GLN A 515 -13.22 13.76 -11.89
C GLN A 515 -12.07 13.29 -11.01
N VAL A 516 -12.13 12.05 -10.54
CA VAL A 516 -11.04 11.42 -9.79
C VAL A 516 -10.37 10.36 -10.65
N LYS A 517 -9.07 10.17 -10.46
CA LYS A 517 -8.32 9.10 -11.12
C LYS A 517 -7.15 8.65 -10.24
N SER A 518 -6.88 7.35 -10.20
CA SER A 518 -5.66 6.80 -9.65
C SER A 518 -4.49 7.13 -10.56
N MET A 519 -3.42 7.65 -9.99
CA MET A 519 -2.21 8.01 -10.74
C MET A 519 -0.98 7.42 -10.06
N ASP A 520 -0.04 6.98 -10.89
CA ASP A 520 1.31 6.66 -10.43
C ASP A 520 2.17 7.93 -10.42
N ALA A 521 2.71 8.25 -9.26
CA ALA A 521 3.64 9.34 -9.07
C ALA A 521 4.78 8.91 -8.14
N LYS A 522 5.99 9.34 -8.47
CA LYS A 522 7.21 9.03 -7.71
C LYS A 522 7.87 10.34 -7.31
N VAL A 523 8.07 10.55 -6.00
CA VAL A 523 8.79 11.72 -5.46
C VAL A 523 10.16 11.86 -6.13
N ALA A 524 10.83 10.73 -6.38
CA ALA A 524 12.12 10.67 -7.07
C ALA A 524 12.15 11.36 -8.44
N VAL A 525 11.06 11.34 -9.23
CA VAL A 525 11.01 12.00 -10.55
C VAL A 525 11.18 13.50 -10.39
N GLY A 526 10.37 14.12 -9.52
CA GLY A 526 10.42 15.56 -9.29
C GLY A 526 11.73 16.00 -8.62
N GLU A 527 12.26 15.19 -7.70
CA GLU A 527 13.54 15.50 -7.05
C GLU A 527 14.68 15.41 -8.07
N LEU A 528 14.80 14.33 -8.84
CA LEU A 528 15.86 14.16 -9.85
C LEU A 528 15.84 15.25 -10.93
N GLU A 529 14.65 15.73 -11.31
CA GLU A 529 14.51 16.82 -12.27
C GLU A 529 15.20 18.10 -11.77
N SER A 530 15.05 18.46 -10.48
CA SER A 530 15.71 19.64 -9.87
C SER A 530 17.25 19.59 -9.91
N TRP A 531 17.75 18.42 -10.28
CA TRP A 531 19.11 17.96 -10.19
C TRP A 531 19.69 17.67 -11.61
N ASN A 532 18.94 17.94 -12.68
CA ASN A 532 19.27 17.56 -14.06
C ASN A 532 19.57 16.05 -14.19
N MET A 533 18.78 15.24 -13.48
CA MET A 533 18.81 13.78 -13.55
C MET A 533 17.44 13.24 -13.97
N ALA A 534 17.45 12.00 -14.48
CA ALA A 534 16.27 11.25 -14.85
C ALA A 534 16.41 9.80 -14.37
N LEU A 535 15.28 9.10 -14.28
CA LEU A 535 15.25 7.68 -13.95
C LEU A 535 15.83 6.84 -15.11
N GLY A 536 16.30 5.65 -14.77
CA GLY A 536 16.84 4.69 -15.71
C GLY A 536 18.33 4.82 -15.98
N TRP A 537 18.92 3.75 -16.51
CA TRP A 537 20.25 3.77 -17.10
C TRP A 537 20.23 4.38 -18.48
N MET A 538 21.27 5.15 -18.81
CA MET A 538 21.56 5.48 -20.19
C MET A 538 22.69 4.62 -20.74
N ASP A 539 22.65 4.38 -22.05
CA ASP A 539 23.71 3.67 -22.75
C ASP A 539 24.91 4.58 -23.02
N CYS A 540 26.09 4.02 -22.77
CA CYS A 540 27.40 4.47 -23.20
C CYS A 540 28.07 3.26 -23.91
#